data_AF-A0A2G1Y3F3-F1
#
_entry.id   AF-A0A2G1Y3F3-F1
#
_cell.length_a   1.000
_cell.length_b   1.000
_cell.length_c   1.000
_cell.angle_alpha   90.00
_cell.angle_beta   90.00
_cell.angle_gamma   90.00
#
_symmetry.space_group_name_H-M   'P 1'
#
loop_
_entity.id
_entity.type
_entity.pdbx_description
1 polymer ?
#
loop_
_entity_poly.entity_id
_entity_poly.type
_entity_poly.pdbx_seq_one_letter_code
_entity_poly.pdbx_strand_id
1 'polypeptide(L)'
;MKLLIIMLMTKCLFSDTYPIYTVVELSTIAKNNYITKNRIDDYKDSLKKMQNKSDTYKLQRTNFYFNQYLPEYDQVMQKEEDFWSTPKEFLRSGYGDCEDYVIIKYFSLLTLGFDEHKLFLTVVKEKFQGSSHMVLSYFEQENQSPKILDNLSIKVLSLEKRVDLEPVCFINSTGVYKLSAEYKLRKIADSYKKFNLLLKKIEKNL
;
A
#
# COMPACT_ATOMS: atom_id res chain seq x y z
N MET A 1 20.76 10.44 -49.04
CA MET A 1 21.31 9.87 -47.80
C MET A 1 20.16 9.29 -46.99
N LYS A 2 20.22 8.00 -46.64
CA LYS A 2 19.18 7.30 -45.86
C LYS A 2 19.16 7.84 -44.43
N LEU A 3 18.02 8.36 -43.96
CA LEU A 3 17.83 8.70 -42.54
C LEU A 3 17.68 7.39 -41.74
N LEU A 4 18.65 7.12 -40.87
CA LEU A 4 18.64 6.01 -39.94
C LEU A 4 17.75 6.40 -38.74
N ILE A 5 16.57 5.78 -38.60
CA ILE A 5 15.72 5.96 -37.41
C ILE A 5 16.35 5.15 -36.28
N ILE A 6 17.04 5.82 -35.37
CA ILE A 6 17.49 5.23 -34.10
C ILE A 6 16.25 5.15 -33.21
N MET A 7 15.69 3.94 -33.10
CA MET A 7 14.65 3.61 -32.14
C MET A 7 15.30 3.61 -30.75
N LEU A 8 15.33 4.78 -30.12
CA LEU A 8 15.78 4.96 -28.75
C LEU A 8 14.79 4.20 -27.86
N MET A 9 15.13 2.98 -27.46
CA MET A 9 14.44 2.27 -26.39
C MET A 9 14.67 3.08 -25.12
N THR A 10 13.75 4.00 -24.83
CA THR A 10 13.64 4.70 -23.56
C THR A 10 13.47 3.62 -22.51
N LYS A 11 14.56 3.26 -21.84
CA LYS A 11 14.48 2.53 -20.58
C LYS A 11 13.67 3.46 -19.67
N CYS A 12 12.41 3.11 -19.43
CA CYS A 12 11.72 3.61 -18.24
C CYS A 12 12.65 3.26 -17.09
N LEU A 13 13.30 4.28 -16.53
CA LEU A 13 13.87 4.21 -15.21
C LEU A 13 12.66 4.03 -14.29
N PHE A 14 12.26 2.77 -14.10
CA PHE A 14 11.38 2.43 -12.99
C PHE A 14 12.16 2.87 -11.75
N SER A 15 11.75 4.00 -11.17
CA SER A 15 12.18 4.44 -9.86
C SER A 15 12.19 3.22 -8.94
N ASP A 16 13.34 2.97 -8.31
CA ASP A 16 13.57 1.78 -7.50
C ASP A 16 12.37 1.52 -6.59
N THR A 17 11.68 0.41 -6.85
CA THR A 17 10.45 0.05 -6.14
C THR A 17 10.75 -0.19 -4.66
N TYR A 18 10.44 0.80 -3.83
CA TYR A 18 10.55 0.78 -2.37
C TYR A 18 9.69 -0.37 -1.80
N PRO A 19 10.16 -1.17 -0.81
CA PRO A 19 11.11 -0.86 0.26
C PRO A 19 12.30 -1.83 0.32
N ILE A 20 13.40 -1.46 -0.33
CA ILE A 20 14.63 -2.25 -0.35
C ILE A 20 15.60 -1.70 0.70
N TYR A 21 16.18 -2.60 1.49
CA TYR A 21 17.26 -2.28 2.42
C TYR A 21 18.61 -2.65 1.81
N THR A 22 19.58 -1.76 1.91
CA THR A 22 20.97 -2.03 1.51
C THR A 22 21.61 -3.06 2.43
N VAL A 23 22.66 -3.74 1.95
CA VAL A 23 23.43 -4.69 2.76
C VAL A 23 24.00 -4.03 4.02
N VAL A 24 24.44 -2.78 3.91
CA VAL A 24 24.99 -1.99 5.02
C VAL A 24 23.90 -1.69 6.05
N GLU A 25 22.71 -1.21 5.62
CA GLU A 25 21.57 -1.00 6.52
C GLU A 25 21.16 -2.30 7.23
N LEU A 26 21.04 -3.41 6.50
CA LEU A 26 20.68 -4.71 7.08
C LEU A 26 21.72 -5.17 8.10
N SER A 27 23.02 -5.01 7.82
CA SER A 27 24.08 -5.36 8.76
C SER A 27 24.07 -4.49 10.01
N THR A 28 23.71 -3.22 9.88
CA THR A 28 23.61 -2.27 10.99
C THR A 28 22.40 -2.59 11.86
N ILE A 29 21.24 -2.84 11.24
CA ILE A 29 20.03 -3.31 11.92
C ILE A 29 20.32 -4.63 12.63
N ALA A 30 20.98 -5.59 11.98
CA ALA A 30 21.32 -6.88 12.57
C ALA A 30 22.12 -6.77 13.87
N LYS A 31 23.10 -5.86 13.92
CA LYS A 31 23.94 -5.63 15.11
C LYS A 31 23.14 -5.06 16.28
N ASN A 32 22.12 -4.25 16.00
CA ASN A 32 21.38 -3.50 17.02
C ASN A 32 20.05 -4.16 17.41
N ASN A 33 19.41 -4.88 16.48
CA ASN A 33 18.08 -5.48 16.65
C ASN A 33 17.87 -6.65 15.67
N TYR A 34 18.12 -7.88 16.14
CA TYR A 34 17.96 -9.09 15.34
C TYR A 34 16.51 -9.38 14.94
N ILE A 35 15.53 -8.97 15.76
CA ILE A 35 14.10 -9.17 15.50
C ILE A 35 13.69 -8.38 14.25
N THR A 36 14.07 -7.09 14.20
CA THR A 36 13.83 -6.25 13.03
C THR A 36 14.48 -6.81 11.78
N LYS A 37 15.74 -7.27 11.87
CA LYS A 37 16.43 -7.90 10.74
C LYS A 37 15.66 -9.13 10.22
N ASN A 38 15.28 -10.05 11.10
CA ASN A 38 14.57 -11.28 10.72
C ASN A 38 13.24 -10.98 10.03
N ARG A 39 12.50 -9.98 10.51
CA ARG A 39 11.26 -9.52 9.90
C ARG A 39 11.47 -8.94 8.51
N ILE A 40 12.53 -8.15 8.31
CA ILE A 40 12.88 -7.61 6.98
C ILE A 40 13.27 -8.73 6.02
N ASP A 41 14.05 -9.72 6.48
CA ASP A 41 14.44 -10.87 5.66
C ASP A 41 13.22 -11.73 5.28
N ASP A 42 12.32 -12.01 6.24
CA ASP A 42 11.07 -12.73 6.00
C ASP A 42 10.14 -11.98 5.03
N TYR A 43 10.06 -10.65 5.14
CA TYR A 43 9.34 -9.81 4.19
C TYR A 43 9.88 -9.97 2.76
N LYS A 44 11.21 -9.87 2.58
CA LYS A 44 11.86 -10.05 1.27
C LYS A 44 11.60 -11.44 0.69
N ASP A 45 11.72 -12.47 1.52
CA ASP A 45 11.44 -13.86 1.11
C ASP A 45 9.98 -14.06 0.75
N SER A 46 9.06 -13.43 1.48
CA SER A 46 7.63 -13.47 1.20
C SER A 46 7.30 -12.82 -0.14
N LEU A 47 7.86 -11.66 -0.46
CA LEU A 47 7.70 -11.03 -1.78
C LEU A 47 8.23 -11.92 -2.91
N LYS A 48 9.44 -12.47 -2.74
CA LYS A 48 10.05 -13.36 -3.73
C LYS A 48 9.18 -14.58 -4.04
N LYS A 49 8.56 -15.17 -3.03
CA LYS A 49 7.62 -16.31 -3.19
C LYS A 49 6.35 -15.92 -3.96
N MET A 50 5.94 -14.65 -3.91
CA MET A 50 4.73 -14.14 -4.56
C MET A 50 4.96 -13.62 -6.00
N GLN A 51 6.18 -13.24 -6.39
CA GLN A 51 6.46 -12.53 -7.66
C GLN A 51 5.82 -13.17 -8.91
N ASN A 52 5.90 -14.49 -9.03
CA ASN A 52 5.43 -15.25 -10.21
C ASN A 52 4.08 -15.95 -9.99
N LYS A 53 3.26 -15.45 -9.06
CA LYS A 53 1.93 -15.97 -8.75
C LYS A 53 0.84 -15.12 -9.41
N SER A 54 -0.39 -15.63 -9.43
CA SER A 54 -1.54 -14.86 -9.93
C SER A 54 -1.85 -13.65 -9.06
N ASP A 55 -2.46 -12.63 -9.63
CA ASP A 55 -2.81 -11.40 -8.91
C ASP A 55 -3.73 -11.68 -7.72
N THR A 56 -4.72 -12.58 -7.88
CA THR A 56 -5.57 -13.02 -6.77
C THR A 56 -4.76 -13.60 -5.62
N TYR A 57 -3.76 -14.45 -5.92
CA TYR A 57 -2.88 -15.03 -4.90
C TYR A 57 -2.03 -13.94 -4.23
N LYS A 58 -1.45 -13.03 -5.00
CA LYS A 58 -0.64 -11.91 -4.49
C LYS A 58 -1.46 -11.02 -3.55
N LEU A 59 -2.67 -10.63 -3.92
CA LEU A 59 -3.58 -9.82 -3.09
C LEU A 59 -3.91 -10.53 -1.77
N GLN A 60 -4.35 -11.80 -1.85
CA GLN A 60 -4.70 -12.58 -0.67
C GLN A 60 -3.51 -12.78 0.27
N ARG A 61 -2.36 -13.16 -0.30
CA ARG A 61 -1.17 -13.46 0.50
C ARG A 61 -0.56 -12.20 1.10
N THR A 62 -0.55 -11.08 0.37
CA THR A 62 -0.12 -9.77 0.89
C THR A 62 -1.02 -9.33 2.04
N ASN A 63 -2.34 -9.42 1.88
CA ASN A 63 -3.27 -9.07 2.96
C ASN A 63 -3.06 -9.95 4.19
N PHE A 64 -3.01 -11.27 4.01
CA PHE A 64 -2.80 -12.22 5.09
C PHE A 64 -1.47 -11.99 5.81
N TYR A 65 -0.39 -11.75 5.06
CA TYR A 65 0.96 -11.58 5.59
C TYR A 65 1.05 -10.41 6.57
N PHE A 66 0.60 -9.22 6.16
CA PHE A 66 0.66 -8.04 7.01
C PHE A 66 -0.34 -8.07 8.15
N ASN A 67 -1.49 -8.75 7.98
CA ASN A 67 -2.45 -8.92 9.07
C ASN A 67 -1.95 -9.80 10.23
N GLN A 68 -0.73 -10.35 10.17
CA GLN A 68 -0.07 -11.03 11.30
C GLN A 68 0.71 -10.07 12.22
N TYR A 69 0.92 -8.82 11.79
CA TYR A 69 1.63 -7.82 12.58
C TYR A 69 0.70 -7.30 13.69
N LEU A 70 1.28 -6.70 14.74
CA LEU A 70 0.50 -6.18 15.87
C LEU A 70 -0.20 -4.89 15.46
N PRO A 71 -1.55 -4.83 15.52
CA PRO A 71 -2.25 -3.57 15.33
C PRO A 71 -2.00 -2.65 16.53
N GLU A 72 -1.71 -1.38 16.25
CA GLU A 72 -1.71 -0.33 17.25
C GLU A 72 -3.15 0.15 17.42
N TYR A 73 -3.83 -0.36 18.44
CA TYR A 73 -5.16 0.11 18.82
C TYR A 73 -4.99 1.32 19.73
N ASP A 74 -5.03 2.49 19.14
CA ASP A 74 -4.97 3.71 19.91
C ASP A 74 -6.30 3.96 20.64
N GLN A 75 -6.39 3.50 21.89
CA GLN A 75 -7.48 3.89 22.79
C GLN A 75 -7.35 5.37 23.24
N VAL A 76 -6.27 6.08 22.86
CA VAL A 76 -5.97 7.44 23.33
C VAL A 76 -5.64 8.44 22.20
N MET A 77 -5.14 8.03 21.02
CA MET A 77 -4.74 8.96 19.94
C MET A 77 -5.74 9.18 18.80
N GLN A 78 -7.06 9.22 19.05
CA GLN A 78 -7.95 9.87 18.07
C GLN A 78 -7.73 11.38 17.94
N LYS A 79 -6.66 11.95 18.52
CA LYS A 79 -6.49 13.40 18.62
C LYS A 79 -5.22 14.01 18.05
N GLU A 80 -3.99 13.48 18.14
CA GLU A 80 -2.84 14.34 17.76
C GLU A 80 -1.58 13.76 17.07
N GLU A 81 -1.46 12.48 16.68
CA GLU A 81 -0.34 12.09 15.78
C GLU A 81 -0.78 11.21 14.60
N ASP A 82 -1.23 11.91 13.55
CA ASP A 82 -1.58 11.42 12.21
C ASP A 82 -0.30 11.05 11.41
N PHE A 83 0.52 10.18 11.98
CA PHE A 83 1.85 9.83 11.45
C PHE A 83 1.76 8.66 10.48
N TRP A 84 1.99 8.93 9.19
CA TRP A 84 2.06 7.88 8.19
C TRP A 84 3.46 7.25 8.16
N SER A 85 3.55 6.00 8.61
CA SER A 85 4.78 5.21 8.57
C SER A 85 5.14 4.87 7.13
N THR A 86 6.41 5.09 6.80
CA THR A 86 6.99 4.49 5.59
C THR A 86 7.03 2.97 5.74
N PRO A 87 7.04 2.22 4.63
CA PRO A 87 7.26 0.78 4.68
C PRO A 87 8.51 0.34 5.47
N LYS A 88 9.62 1.11 5.42
CA LYS A 88 10.81 0.82 6.24
C LYS A 88 10.52 1.01 7.73
N GLU A 89 9.81 2.08 8.11
CA GLU A 89 9.43 2.32 9.52
C GLU A 89 8.49 1.23 10.04
N PHE A 90 7.45 0.85 9.27
CA PHE A 90 6.52 -0.24 9.64
C PHE A 90 7.26 -1.57 9.87
N LEU A 91 8.21 -1.92 8.98
CA LEU A 91 9.03 -3.11 9.16
C LEU A 91 9.99 -2.98 10.35
N ARG A 92 10.46 -1.77 10.69
CA ARG A 92 11.31 -1.55 11.86
C ARG A 92 10.52 -1.69 13.17
N SER A 93 9.35 -1.07 13.28
CA SER A 93 8.46 -1.14 14.45
C SER A 93 7.85 -2.53 14.61
N GLY A 94 7.25 -3.07 13.55
CA GLY A 94 6.48 -4.31 13.57
C GLY A 94 5.04 -4.15 14.03
N TYR A 95 4.58 -2.91 14.09
CA TYR A 95 3.22 -2.51 14.44
C TYR A 95 2.86 -1.22 13.71
N GLY A 96 1.58 -0.91 13.66
CA GLY A 96 1.03 0.34 13.13
C GLY A 96 -0.50 0.33 13.18
N ASP A 97 -1.12 1.42 12.78
CA ASP A 97 -2.58 1.57 12.73
C ASP A 97 -3.14 1.28 11.33
N CYS A 98 -4.34 1.77 10.99
CA CYS A 98 -5.02 1.36 9.76
C CYS A 98 -4.30 1.81 8.48
N GLU A 99 -3.84 3.07 8.41
CA GLU A 99 -3.14 3.61 7.26
C GLU A 99 -1.79 2.94 7.04
N ASP A 100 -1.08 2.59 8.10
CA ASP A 100 0.24 1.99 8.04
C ASP A 100 0.19 0.62 7.36
N TYR A 101 -0.83 -0.18 7.68
CA TYR A 101 -1.10 -1.46 7.01
C TYR A 101 -1.44 -1.25 5.54
N VAL A 102 -2.19 -0.21 5.19
CA VAL A 102 -2.55 0.10 3.81
C VAL A 102 -1.31 0.54 3.02
N ILE A 103 -0.45 1.36 3.61
CA ILE A 103 0.79 1.86 3.00
C ILE A 103 1.75 0.71 2.71
N ILE A 104 2.05 -0.15 3.69
CA ILE A 104 2.97 -1.28 3.46
C ILE A 104 2.42 -2.26 2.41
N LYS A 105 1.10 -2.51 2.41
CA LYS A 105 0.43 -3.34 1.38
C LYS A 105 0.51 -2.70 -0.01
N TYR A 106 0.28 -1.39 -0.11
CA TYR A 106 0.35 -0.63 -1.36
C TYR A 106 1.72 -0.79 -2.00
N PHE A 107 2.79 -0.45 -1.28
CA PHE A 107 4.15 -0.54 -1.82
C PHE A 107 4.57 -1.98 -2.10
N SER A 108 4.16 -2.95 -1.27
CA SER A 108 4.41 -4.37 -1.54
C SER A 108 3.79 -4.83 -2.86
N LEU A 109 2.55 -4.40 -3.17
CA LEU A 109 1.90 -4.75 -4.42
C LEU A 109 2.56 -4.07 -5.63
N LEU A 110 3.04 -2.83 -5.49
CA LEU A 110 3.86 -2.19 -6.53
C LEU A 110 5.12 -3.01 -6.84
N THR A 111 5.86 -3.47 -5.81
CA THR A 111 7.02 -4.35 -6.00
C THR A 111 6.64 -5.67 -6.68
N LEU A 112 5.43 -6.17 -6.43
CA LEU A 112 4.89 -7.39 -7.07
C LEU A 112 4.35 -7.16 -8.49
N GLY A 113 4.50 -5.94 -9.03
CA GLY A 113 4.18 -5.59 -10.42
C GLY A 113 2.76 -5.08 -10.65
N PHE A 114 2.03 -4.72 -9.59
CA PHE A 114 0.72 -4.08 -9.75
C PHE A 114 0.88 -2.65 -10.26
N ASP A 115 -0.03 -2.26 -11.15
CA ASP A 115 -0.14 -0.89 -11.64
C ASP A 115 -0.61 0.05 -10.51
N GLU A 116 0.17 1.10 -10.25
CA GLU A 116 -0.15 2.11 -9.23
C GLU A 116 -1.48 2.83 -9.49
N HIS A 117 -1.89 2.95 -10.76
CA HIS A 117 -3.15 3.58 -11.14
C HIS A 117 -4.38 2.74 -10.77
N LYS A 118 -4.17 1.46 -10.43
CA LYS A 118 -5.22 0.53 -10.00
C LYS A 118 -5.30 0.38 -8.48
N LEU A 119 -4.34 0.92 -7.73
CA LEU A 119 -4.26 0.80 -6.28
C LEU A 119 -4.61 2.13 -5.60
N PHE A 120 -5.47 2.08 -4.59
CA PHE A 120 -5.95 3.28 -3.90
C PHE A 120 -5.99 3.09 -2.39
N LEU A 121 -5.34 3.99 -1.65
CA LEU A 121 -5.61 4.21 -0.24
C LEU A 121 -7.04 4.74 -0.13
N THR A 122 -7.91 3.99 0.53
CA THR A 122 -9.35 4.26 0.54
C THR A 122 -9.79 4.60 1.95
N VAL A 123 -10.25 5.83 2.15
CA VAL A 123 -10.89 6.24 3.40
C VAL A 123 -12.32 5.73 3.36
N VAL A 124 -12.72 5.02 4.41
CA VAL A 124 -14.06 4.46 4.56
C VAL A 124 -14.62 4.82 5.93
N LYS A 125 -15.94 4.88 6.04
CA LYS A 125 -16.63 4.82 7.33
C LYS A 125 -16.96 3.36 7.61
N GLU A 126 -16.46 2.84 8.72
CA GLU A 126 -16.76 1.50 9.21
C GLU A 126 -18.06 1.57 10.03
N LYS A 127 -19.08 0.80 9.64
CA LYS A 127 -20.45 0.98 10.15
C LYS A 127 -20.64 0.47 11.58
N PHE A 128 -19.90 -0.55 12.02
CA PHE A 128 -20.10 -1.15 13.33
C PHE A 128 -19.50 -0.30 14.46
N GLN A 129 -18.30 0.24 14.27
CA GLN A 129 -17.65 1.15 15.23
C GLN A 129 -18.01 2.62 14.96
N GLY A 130 -18.52 2.95 13.78
CA GLY A 130 -18.88 4.31 13.39
C GLY A 130 -17.69 5.24 13.15
N SER A 131 -16.46 4.71 13.21
CA SER A 131 -15.22 5.45 13.05
C SER A 131 -14.75 5.50 11.58
N SER A 132 -13.88 6.47 11.29
CA SER A 132 -13.10 6.47 10.05
C SER A 132 -12.10 5.32 10.09
N HIS A 133 -11.91 4.67 8.95
CA HIS A 133 -10.96 3.57 8.76
C HIS A 133 -10.28 3.73 7.39
N MET A 134 -9.10 3.12 7.21
CA MET A 134 -8.42 3.07 5.92
C MET A 134 -8.22 1.63 5.46
N VAL A 135 -8.54 1.40 4.18
CA VAL A 135 -8.31 0.11 3.50
C VAL A 135 -7.58 0.33 2.18
N LEU A 136 -6.99 -0.73 1.63
CA LEU A 136 -6.41 -0.69 0.29
C LEU A 136 -7.41 -1.26 -0.72
N SER A 137 -7.73 -0.47 -1.75
CA SER A 137 -8.59 -0.89 -2.86
C SER A 137 -7.76 -1.20 -4.09
N TYR A 138 -8.11 -2.27 -4.79
CA TYR A 138 -7.55 -2.64 -6.10
C TYR A 138 -8.66 -2.76 -7.15
N PHE A 139 -8.57 -1.93 -8.20
CA PHE A 139 -9.45 -1.98 -9.37
C PHE A 139 -8.84 -2.87 -10.44
N GLU A 140 -9.30 -4.12 -10.52
CA GLU A 140 -8.88 -5.05 -11.58
C GLU A 140 -9.25 -4.50 -12.97
N GLN A 141 -10.47 -3.97 -13.08
CA GLN A 141 -11.04 -3.33 -14.27
C GLN A 141 -11.71 -2.02 -13.88
N GLU A 142 -11.75 -1.07 -14.81
CA GLU A 142 -12.50 0.17 -14.62
C GLU A 142 -14.00 -0.09 -14.46
N ASN A 143 -14.68 0.78 -13.71
CA ASN A 143 -16.15 0.73 -13.52
C ASN A 143 -16.66 -0.60 -12.92
N GLN A 144 -15.83 -1.27 -12.11
CA GLN A 144 -16.20 -2.46 -11.35
C GLN A 144 -15.87 -2.29 -9.87
N SER A 145 -16.58 -3.08 -9.05
CA SER A 145 -16.35 -3.11 -7.61
C SER A 145 -14.91 -3.52 -7.29
N PRO A 146 -14.11 -2.69 -6.60
CA PRO A 146 -12.71 -3.00 -6.33
C PRO A 146 -12.59 -4.12 -5.30
N LYS A 147 -11.45 -4.82 -5.31
CA LYS A 147 -11.05 -5.74 -4.23
C LYS A 147 -10.52 -4.93 -3.06
N ILE A 148 -10.90 -5.30 -1.84
CA ILE A 148 -10.54 -4.62 -0.59
C ILE A 148 -9.59 -5.50 0.21
N LEU A 149 -8.43 -4.93 0.54
CA LEU A 149 -7.46 -5.46 1.49
C LEU A 149 -7.53 -4.61 2.76
N ASP A 150 -7.77 -5.26 3.88
CA ASP A 150 -8.16 -4.61 5.14
C ASP A 150 -7.43 -5.31 6.30
N ASN A 151 -6.90 -4.55 7.26
CA ASN A 151 -6.30 -5.13 8.46
C ASN A 151 -7.33 -5.73 9.42
N LEU A 152 -8.60 -5.33 9.33
CA LEU A 152 -9.71 -5.90 10.11
C LEU A 152 -10.30 -7.19 9.51
N SER A 153 -9.90 -7.56 8.28
CA SER A 153 -10.38 -8.77 7.60
C SER A 153 -9.25 -9.52 6.90
N ILE A 154 -9.07 -10.80 7.23
CA ILE A 154 -8.13 -11.68 6.51
C ILE A 154 -8.54 -11.95 5.05
N LYS A 155 -9.84 -11.85 4.73
CA LYS A 155 -10.38 -12.14 3.40
C LYS A 155 -10.29 -10.88 2.53
N VAL A 156 -9.82 -11.08 1.29
CA VAL A 156 -9.93 -10.08 0.23
C VAL A 156 -11.26 -10.26 -0.48
N LEU A 157 -12.16 -9.29 -0.33
CA LEU A 157 -13.51 -9.31 -0.87
C LEU A 157 -13.74 -8.10 -1.79
N SER A 158 -14.72 -8.16 -2.68
CA SER A 158 -15.14 -6.94 -3.40
C SER A 158 -15.78 -5.95 -2.43
N LEU A 159 -15.68 -4.66 -2.74
CA LEU A 159 -16.33 -3.59 -1.96
C LEU A 159 -17.84 -3.81 -1.84
N GLU A 160 -18.48 -4.32 -2.88
CA GLU A 160 -19.90 -4.71 -2.88
C GLU A 160 -20.25 -5.70 -1.76
N LYS A 161 -19.34 -6.64 -1.47
CA LYS A 161 -19.51 -7.64 -0.41
C LYS A 161 -19.13 -7.10 0.97
N ARG A 162 -18.44 -5.97 1.05
CA ARG A 162 -18.06 -5.27 2.28
C ARG A 162 -19.12 -4.25 2.65
N VAL A 163 -20.33 -4.74 2.90
CA VAL A 163 -21.50 -3.91 3.27
C VAL A 163 -21.31 -3.14 4.59
N ASP A 164 -20.31 -3.54 5.37
CA ASP A 164 -19.81 -2.91 6.59
C ASP A 164 -19.00 -1.63 6.33
N LEU A 165 -18.49 -1.43 5.10
CA LEU A 165 -17.69 -0.28 4.72
C LEU A 165 -18.49 0.66 3.81
N GLU A 166 -18.44 1.95 4.12
CA GLU A 166 -18.95 3.01 3.25
C GLU A 166 -17.79 3.85 2.72
N PRO A 167 -17.49 3.83 1.41
CA PRO A 167 -16.34 4.54 0.86
C PRO A 167 -16.55 6.06 0.87
N VAL A 168 -15.56 6.79 1.37
CA VAL A 168 -15.54 8.26 1.42
C VAL A 168 -14.74 8.84 0.25
N CYS A 169 -13.48 8.39 0.09
CA CYS A 169 -12.63 8.77 -1.02
C CYS A 169 -11.54 7.74 -1.31
N PHE A 170 -11.01 7.79 -2.53
CA PHE A 170 -9.94 6.94 -3.04
C PHE A 170 -8.75 7.83 -3.39
N ILE A 171 -7.56 7.49 -2.90
CA ILE A 171 -6.35 8.29 -2.99
C ILE A 171 -5.24 7.44 -3.61
N ASN A 172 -4.55 7.98 -4.60
CA ASN A 172 -3.32 7.38 -5.15
C ASN A 172 -2.35 8.48 -5.63
N SER A 173 -1.32 8.09 -6.38
CA SER A 173 -0.30 9.02 -6.92
C SER A 173 -0.84 10.03 -7.94
N THR A 174 -2.03 9.79 -8.51
CA THR A 174 -2.61 10.65 -9.56
C THR A 174 -3.72 11.56 -9.07
N GLY A 175 -4.25 11.35 -7.86
CA GLY A 175 -5.13 12.29 -7.19
C GLY A 175 -6.07 11.68 -6.15
N VAL A 176 -7.16 12.40 -5.91
CA VAL A 176 -8.25 12.00 -5.00
C VAL A 176 -9.55 11.88 -5.78
N TYR A 177 -10.29 10.82 -5.52
CA TYR A 177 -11.46 10.43 -6.29
C TYR A 177 -12.66 10.10 -5.39
N LYS A 178 -13.86 10.33 -5.90
CA LYS A 178 -15.12 9.77 -5.35
C LYS A 178 -15.64 8.68 -6.27
N LEU A 179 -16.25 7.66 -5.68
CA LEU A 179 -16.85 6.53 -6.39
C LEU A 179 -18.34 6.80 -6.65
N SER A 180 -18.81 6.56 -7.87
CA SER A 180 -20.25 6.57 -8.19
C SER A 180 -20.90 5.21 -7.85
N ALA A 181 -22.22 5.14 -7.93
CA ALA A 181 -22.96 3.89 -7.72
C ALA A 181 -22.59 2.80 -8.75
N GLU A 182 -22.17 3.20 -9.95
CA GLU A 182 -21.70 2.32 -11.04
C GLU A 182 -20.18 2.09 -10.98
N TYR A 183 -19.55 2.31 -9.82
CA TYR A 183 -18.12 2.12 -9.58
C TYR A 183 -17.19 2.98 -10.45
N LYS A 184 -17.67 4.12 -10.97
CA LYS A 184 -16.82 5.06 -11.71
C LYS A 184 -16.08 5.98 -10.75
N LEU A 185 -14.76 6.12 -10.95
CA LEU A 185 -13.94 7.06 -10.19
C LEU A 185 -13.99 8.44 -10.82
N ARG A 186 -14.53 9.42 -10.09
CA ARG A 186 -14.53 10.83 -10.48
C ARG A 186 -13.47 11.57 -9.67
N LYS A 187 -12.48 12.14 -10.36
CA LYS A 187 -11.43 12.95 -9.72
C LYS A 187 -12.06 14.20 -9.07
N ILE A 188 -11.65 14.48 -7.84
CA ILE A 188 -12.12 15.64 -7.04
C ILE A 188 -10.97 16.52 -6.54
N ALA A 189 -9.73 16.04 -6.58
CA ALA A 189 -8.53 16.82 -6.30
C ALA A 189 -7.31 16.20 -7.00
N ASP A 190 -6.29 17.01 -7.26
CA ASP A 190 -5.06 16.56 -7.93
C ASP A 190 -4.10 15.80 -7.04
N SER A 191 -4.19 15.97 -5.71
CA SER A 191 -3.36 15.23 -4.78
C SER A 191 -3.92 15.23 -3.36
N TYR A 192 -3.41 14.32 -2.54
CA TYR A 192 -3.66 14.29 -1.10
C TYR A 192 -2.39 14.69 -0.36
N LYS A 193 -2.45 15.76 0.44
CA LYS A 193 -1.26 16.38 1.07
C LYS A 193 -0.42 15.38 1.85
N LYS A 194 -1.03 14.52 2.67
CA LYS A 194 -0.30 13.53 3.47
C LYS A 194 0.35 12.45 2.62
N PHE A 195 -0.32 12.00 1.56
CA PHE A 195 0.28 11.01 0.65
C PHE A 195 1.51 11.60 -0.05
N ASN A 196 1.45 12.86 -0.50
CA ASN A 196 2.62 13.54 -1.04
C ASN A 196 3.75 13.71 -0.02
N LEU A 197 3.43 14.00 1.25
CA LEU A 197 4.42 14.08 2.32
C LEU A 197 5.05 12.71 2.60
N LEU A 198 4.26 11.63 2.59
CA LEU A 198 4.75 10.26 2.70
C LEU A 198 5.70 9.92 1.55
N LEU A 199 5.35 10.24 0.31
CA LEU A 199 6.23 10.01 -0.85
C LEU A 199 7.57 10.75 -0.70
N LYS A 200 7.53 12.03 -0.33
CA LYS A 200 8.77 12.81 -0.03
C LYS A 200 9.58 12.22 1.12
N LYS A 201 8.90 11.69 2.15
CA LYS A 201 9.54 11.03 3.29
C LYS A 201 10.22 9.72 2.85
N ILE A 202 9.59 8.96 1.95
CA ILE A 202 10.17 7.75 1.36
C ILE A 202 11.42 8.11 0.53
N GLU A 203 11.32 9.11 -0.34
CA GLU A 203 12.43 9.57 -1.19
C GLU A 203 13.65 10.03 -0.39
N LYS A 204 13.44 10.72 0.74
CA LYS A 204 14.55 11.15 1.63
C LYS A 204 15.24 10.00 2.38
N ASN A 205 14.58 8.83 2.45
CA ASN A 205 15.07 7.63 3.16
C ASN A 205 15.56 6.53 2.19
N LEU A 206 15.76 6.89 0.92
CA LEU A 206 16.49 6.13 -0.10
C LEU A 206 17.98 6.46 -0.03
#